data_AF-A0A954RDI3-F1
#
_entry.id   AF-A0A954RDI3-F1
#
_cell.length_a   1.000
_cell.length_b   1.000
_cell.length_c   1.000
_cell.angle_alpha   90.00
_cell.angle_beta   90.00
_cell.angle_gamma   90.00
#
_symmetry.space_group_name_H-M   'P 1'
#
loop_
_entity.id
_entity.type
_entity.pdbx_description
1 polymer ?
#
loop_
_entity_poly.entity_id
_entity_poly.type
_entity_poly.pdbx_seq_one_letter_code
_entity_poly.pdbx_strand_id
1 'polypeptide(L)'
;MRWMDYSKVELGERFVHEPPWREQFPKNWGMRAVGRIGAGLYCALGDRADRPLGILTYHRVADRPSSLPAPLHNVTPRRFYEQLLGLKRRGFQFWALDRVLACHHSGTPVPRGVVVVTFDDGFATVCQQSLPILKDLQIPATVFLNTAYVDTQQPFPFDAWGVAHRDEAPADTWRPLSWMECEELVASGLVSVGAHTHTHEDFRGRPDEFQCDVRQSAGILRKRFQMDEVTFAFPYGSP
;
A
#
# COMPACT_ATOMS: atom_id res chain seq x y z
N MET A 1 13.69 -39.55 31.90
CA MET A 1 14.49 -38.89 32.95
C MET A 1 13.64 -37.74 33.51
N ARG A 2 13.59 -37.61 34.83
CA ARG A 2 12.59 -36.86 35.61
C ARG A 2 13.20 -35.54 36.09
N TRP A 3 12.30 -34.59 36.42
CA TRP A 3 12.49 -33.31 37.16
C TRP A 3 12.89 -32.08 36.30
N MET A 4 12.37 -30.85 36.49
CA MET A 4 11.62 -30.28 37.63
C MET A 4 10.77 -29.05 37.23
N ASP A 5 9.73 -28.85 38.01
CA ASP A 5 8.65 -27.86 38.01
C ASP A 5 9.10 -26.50 38.60
N TYR A 6 8.61 -25.40 38.00
CA TYR A 6 8.67 -24.05 38.58
C TYR A 6 7.32 -23.37 38.44
N SER A 7 6.36 -23.85 39.21
CA SER A 7 5.12 -23.15 39.49
C SER A 7 5.35 -21.98 40.46
N LYS A 8 4.72 -20.85 40.12
CA LYS A 8 4.40 -19.64 40.92
C LYS A 8 5.33 -18.43 40.79
N VAL A 9 4.91 -17.49 39.93
CA VAL A 9 4.75 -16.08 40.32
C VAL A 9 3.46 -15.57 39.67
N GLU A 10 2.47 -15.19 40.49
CA GLU A 10 1.27 -14.45 40.08
C GLU A 10 1.49 -12.94 40.27
N LEU A 11 0.61 -12.16 39.60
CA LEU A 11 0.40 -10.70 39.63
C LEU A 11 1.31 -9.92 38.68
N GLY A 12 0.82 -9.09 37.76
CA GLY A 12 -0.54 -8.65 37.47
C GLY A 12 -0.53 -7.73 36.24
N GLU A 13 -1.70 -7.65 35.62
CA GLU A 13 -2.20 -6.63 34.68
C GLU A 13 -1.49 -6.38 33.33
N ARG A 14 -2.30 -6.58 32.28
CA ARG A 14 -2.02 -6.34 30.87
C ARG A 14 -2.17 -4.86 30.54
N PHE A 15 -1.17 -4.26 29.91
CA PHE A 15 -1.38 -3.09 29.06
C PHE A 15 -1.30 -3.54 27.60
N VAL A 16 -2.46 -3.85 27.02
CA VAL A 16 -2.65 -3.86 25.57
C VAL A 16 -3.55 -2.68 25.29
N HIS A 17 -2.97 -1.56 24.83
CA HIS A 17 -3.74 -0.44 24.33
C HIS A 17 -4.39 -0.86 23.00
N GLU A 18 -5.73 -0.98 22.96
CA GLU A 18 -6.46 -1.05 21.70
C GLU A 18 -6.46 0.34 21.02
N PRO A 19 -6.29 0.41 19.69
CA PRO A 19 -6.23 1.69 19.00
C PRO A 19 -7.60 2.40 18.98
N PRO A 20 -7.61 3.74 19.11
CA PRO A 20 -8.77 4.55 19.51
C PRO A 20 -9.94 4.65 18.52
N TRP A 21 -9.88 3.96 17.37
CA TRP A 21 -10.87 4.10 16.30
C TRP A 21 -12.03 3.08 16.38
N ARG A 22 -12.06 2.19 17.38
CA ARG A 22 -13.04 1.07 17.44
C ARG A 22 -14.42 1.40 18.00
N GLU A 23 -14.65 2.52 18.69
CA GLU A 23 -15.88 2.70 19.50
C GLU A 23 -16.90 3.74 19.04
N GLN A 24 -16.83 4.28 17.83
CA GLN A 24 -17.78 5.32 17.42
C GLN A 24 -18.59 5.00 16.18
N PHE A 25 -19.48 3.98 16.17
CA PHE A 25 -20.60 3.98 15.22
C PHE A 25 -21.88 3.31 15.77
N PRO A 26 -23.06 3.92 15.60
CA PRO A 26 -24.33 3.33 15.97
C PRO A 26 -24.68 2.13 15.07
N LYS A 27 -25.10 1.03 15.70
CA LYS A 27 -25.70 -0.13 15.03
C LYS A 27 -27.04 0.32 14.43
N ASN A 28 -27.25 0.00 13.14
CA ASN A 28 -28.50 0.03 12.38
C ASN A 28 -28.61 1.17 11.35
N TRP A 29 -28.19 0.90 10.10
CA TRP A 29 -28.73 1.56 8.91
C TRP A 29 -29.02 0.52 7.82
N GLY A 30 -30.26 0.54 7.31
CA GLY A 30 -30.87 -0.49 6.50
C GLY A 30 -30.39 -0.54 5.05
N MET A 31 -29.25 -1.19 4.80
CA MET A 31 -28.79 -1.59 3.45
C MET A 31 -29.14 -3.06 3.11
N ARG A 32 -30.31 -3.55 3.56
CA ARG A 32 -30.65 -4.98 3.39
C ARG A 32 -31.30 -5.35 2.05
N ALA A 33 -31.71 -4.40 1.22
CA ALA A 33 -32.42 -4.72 -0.03
C ALA A 33 -31.52 -4.76 -1.29
N VAL A 34 -30.56 -3.84 -1.44
CA VAL A 34 -29.72 -3.76 -2.65
C VAL A 34 -28.58 -4.79 -2.64
N GLY A 35 -28.02 -5.10 -1.46
CA GLY A 35 -26.94 -6.09 -1.33
C GLY A 35 -27.37 -7.54 -1.55
N ARG A 36 -28.66 -7.87 -1.37
CA ARG A 36 -29.18 -9.25 -1.52
C ARG A 36 -29.34 -9.68 -2.97
N ILE A 37 -29.65 -8.74 -3.87
CA ILE A 37 -29.77 -9.03 -5.30
C ILE A 37 -28.37 -9.26 -5.91
N GLY A 38 -27.38 -8.45 -5.51
CA GLY A 38 -25.97 -8.66 -5.91
C GLY A 38 -25.35 -9.95 -5.36
N ALA A 39 -25.65 -10.32 -4.11
CA ALA A 39 -25.21 -11.59 -3.51
C ALA A 39 -25.92 -12.81 -4.13
N GLY A 40 -27.20 -12.69 -4.47
CA GLY A 40 -27.98 -13.75 -5.14
C GLY A 40 -27.50 -14.00 -6.56
N LEU A 41 -27.20 -12.96 -7.33
CA LEU A 41 -26.56 -13.07 -8.65
C LEU A 41 -25.14 -13.65 -8.56
N TYR A 42 -24.38 -13.33 -7.50
CA TYR A 42 -23.04 -13.88 -7.25
C TYR A 42 -23.06 -15.39 -6.93
N CYS A 43 -24.07 -15.88 -6.20
CA CYS A 43 -24.25 -17.31 -5.94
C CYS A 43 -24.87 -18.06 -7.13
N ALA A 44 -25.69 -17.39 -7.95
CA ALA A 44 -26.41 -18.02 -9.06
C ALA A 44 -25.63 -18.05 -10.39
N LEU A 45 -24.78 -17.06 -10.66
CA LEU A 45 -24.02 -16.94 -11.92
C LEU A 45 -22.58 -17.40 -11.79
N GLY A 46 -22.35 -18.55 -11.14
CA GLY A 46 -21.01 -19.11 -10.99
C GLY A 46 -20.11 -18.89 -12.22
N ASP A 47 -18.93 -18.35 -11.92
CA ASP A 47 -17.71 -18.21 -12.71
C ASP A 47 -17.63 -17.13 -13.81
N ARG A 48 -17.08 -15.95 -13.45
CA ARG A 48 -16.34 -15.10 -14.41
C ARG A 48 -14.88 -15.56 -14.42
N ALA A 49 -14.61 -16.73 -15.00
CA ALA A 49 -13.25 -17.23 -15.24
C ALA A 49 -12.27 -17.06 -14.05
N ASP A 50 -12.70 -17.52 -12.88
CA ASP A 50 -11.90 -18.21 -11.85
C ASP A 50 -10.68 -17.42 -11.30
N ARG A 51 -10.98 -16.38 -10.49
CA ARG A 51 -10.10 -15.51 -9.66
C ARG A 51 -8.66 -15.31 -10.20
N PRO A 52 -8.43 -14.45 -11.21
CA PRO A 52 -7.08 -14.11 -11.68
C PRO A 52 -6.27 -13.35 -10.62
N LEU A 53 -4.95 -13.27 -10.81
CA LEU A 53 -4.07 -12.35 -10.08
C LEU A 53 -4.64 -10.92 -10.18
N GLY A 54 -4.82 -10.26 -9.03
CA GLY A 54 -5.19 -8.84 -8.96
C GLY A 54 -4.05 -8.00 -8.38
N ILE A 55 -3.83 -6.81 -8.95
CA ILE A 55 -2.95 -5.80 -8.36
C ILE A 55 -3.82 -4.61 -7.96
N LEU A 56 -3.78 -4.25 -6.67
CA LEU A 56 -4.48 -3.09 -6.12
C LEU A 56 -3.48 -1.96 -5.93
N THR A 57 -3.56 -0.99 -6.83
CA THR A 57 -2.71 0.20 -6.78
C THR A 57 -3.42 1.30 -5.98
N TYR A 58 -2.74 1.77 -4.94
CA TYR A 58 -3.09 2.94 -4.15
C TYR A 58 -2.07 4.04 -4.39
N HIS A 59 -2.37 5.28 -4.00
CA HIS A 59 -1.39 6.37 -4.02
C HIS A 59 -1.34 6.99 -2.63
N ARG A 60 -2.46 7.60 -2.22
CA ARG A 60 -2.59 8.26 -0.92
C ARG A 60 -3.61 7.58 -0.02
N VAL A 61 -3.22 7.31 1.22
CA VAL A 61 -4.10 6.81 2.27
C VAL A 61 -4.19 7.84 3.39
N ALA A 62 -5.11 8.78 3.25
CA ALA A 62 -5.25 9.88 4.19
C ALA A 62 -6.72 10.20 4.45
N ASP A 63 -7.02 10.56 5.69
CA ASP A 63 -8.18 11.41 5.91
C ASP A 63 -7.88 12.79 5.34
N ARG A 64 -8.84 13.35 4.61
CA ARG A 64 -8.76 14.73 4.15
C ARG A 64 -9.46 15.64 5.15
N PRO A 65 -8.99 16.88 5.36
CA PRO A 65 -9.80 17.90 5.98
C PRO A 65 -11.14 18.04 5.27
N SER A 66 -12.24 18.11 6.02
CA SER A 66 -13.59 18.18 5.43
C SER A 66 -13.82 19.44 4.61
N SER A 67 -13.10 20.53 4.94
CA SER A 67 -13.10 21.82 4.27
C SER A 67 -12.45 21.82 2.89
N LEU A 68 -11.60 20.84 2.59
CA LEU A 68 -10.85 20.77 1.34
C LEU A 68 -11.52 19.83 0.33
N PRO A 69 -11.36 20.08 -0.99
CA PRO A 69 -11.77 19.12 -2.00
C PRO A 69 -11.05 17.78 -1.82
N ALA A 70 -11.62 16.69 -2.35
CA ALA A 70 -10.92 15.40 -2.30
C ALA A 70 -9.74 15.39 -3.28
N PRO A 71 -8.54 14.92 -2.87
CA PRO A 71 -7.46 14.68 -3.81
C PRO A 71 -7.84 13.59 -4.80
N LEU A 72 -7.26 13.64 -6.00
CA LEU A 72 -7.31 12.52 -6.93
C LEU A 72 -6.56 11.33 -6.33
N HIS A 73 -7.07 10.12 -6.56
CA HIS A 73 -6.42 8.86 -6.16
C HIS A 73 -6.19 8.68 -4.63
N ASN A 74 -7.01 9.33 -3.79
CA ASN A 74 -6.99 9.19 -2.34
C ASN A 74 -8.06 8.20 -1.82
N VAL A 75 -7.69 7.40 -0.82
CA VAL A 75 -8.63 6.62 0.01
C VAL A 75 -8.42 6.95 1.48
N THR A 76 -9.47 6.84 2.31
CA THR A 76 -9.30 7.00 3.76
C THR A 76 -8.70 5.74 4.39
N PRO A 77 -8.00 5.83 5.53
CA PRO A 77 -7.48 4.66 6.26
C PRO A 77 -8.57 3.63 6.55
N ARG A 78 -9.77 4.09 6.93
CA ARG A 78 -10.94 3.21 7.13
C ARG A 78 -11.31 2.46 5.87
N ARG A 79 -11.41 3.14 4.71
CA ARG A 79 -11.78 2.49 3.45
C ARG A 79 -10.71 1.51 2.99
N PHE A 80 -9.44 1.88 3.13
CA PHE A 80 -8.32 1.00 2.86
C PHE A 80 -8.40 -0.29 3.70
N TYR A 81 -8.60 -0.17 5.01
CA TYR A 81 -8.79 -1.31 5.91
C TYR A 81 -9.99 -2.18 5.50
N GLU A 82 -11.16 -1.58 5.25
CA GLU A 82 -12.38 -2.28 4.85
C GLU A 82 -12.20 -3.07 3.54
N GLN A 83 -11.49 -2.49 2.56
CA GLN A 83 -11.19 -3.14 1.28
C GLN A 83 -10.32 -4.37 1.48
N LEU A 84 -9.19 -4.22 2.17
CA LEU A 84 -8.23 -5.31 2.38
C LEU A 84 -8.82 -6.45 3.23
N LEU A 85 -9.44 -6.12 4.36
CA LEU A 85 -10.10 -7.09 5.22
C LEU A 85 -11.26 -7.78 4.48
N GLY A 86 -11.99 -7.03 3.65
CA GLY A 86 -13.08 -7.57 2.83
C GLY A 86 -12.60 -8.63 1.83
N LEU A 87 -11.43 -8.44 1.22
CA LEU A 87 -10.83 -9.43 0.31
C LEU A 87 -10.31 -10.65 1.08
N LYS A 88 -9.61 -10.43 2.21
CA LYS A 88 -9.14 -11.51 3.08
C LYS A 88 -10.28 -12.42 3.54
N ARG A 89 -11.41 -11.84 3.96
CA ARG A 89 -12.64 -12.57 4.37
C ARG A 89 -13.30 -13.37 3.23
N ARG A 90 -13.05 -13.00 1.97
CA ARG A 90 -13.54 -13.73 0.78
C ARG A 90 -12.55 -14.81 0.32
N GLY A 91 -11.46 -15.01 1.05
CA GLY A 91 -10.46 -16.02 0.77
C GLY A 91 -9.43 -15.62 -0.29
N PHE A 92 -9.27 -14.32 -0.57
CA PHE A 92 -8.11 -13.87 -1.35
C PHE A 92 -6.84 -13.96 -0.51
N GLN A 93 -5.74 -14.32 -1.15
CA GLN A 93 -4.41 -14.40 -0.54
C GLN A 93 -3.58 -13.20 -0.96
N PHE A 94 -2.99 -12.50 0.00
CA PHE A 94 -2.09 -11.39 -0.30
C PHE A 94 -0.66 -11.89 -0.43
N TRP A 95 -0.02 -11.65 -1.58
CA TRP A 95 1.37 -12.02 -1.82
C TRP A 95 2.22 -10.78 -2.01
N ALA A 96 3.49 -10.85 -1.59
CA ALA A 96 4.48 -9.85 -1.95
C ALA A 96 4.70 -9.86 -3.47
N LEU A 97 4.92 -8.69 -4.06
CA LEU A 97 5.12 -8.57 -5.51
C LEU A 97 6.30 -9.44 -5.99
N ASP A 98 7.41 -9.46 -5.25
CA ASP A 98 8.61 -10.21 -5.63
C ASP A 98 8.34 -11.72 -5.76
N ARG A 99 7.41 -12.25 -4.96
CA ARG A 99 6.98 -13.65 -5.08
C ARG A 99 6.23 -13.90 -6.39
N VAL A 100 5.37 -12.97 -6.78
CA VAL A 100 4.61 -13.04 -8.05
C VAL A 100 5.57 -12.93 -9.24
N LEU A 101 6.55 -12.03 -9.17
CA LEU A 101 7.58 -11.88 -10.20
C LEU A 101 8.48 -13.11 -10.30
N ALA A 102 8.88 -13.71 -9.17
CA ALA A 102 9.65 -14.96 -9.17
C ALA A 102 8.88 -16.11 -9.83
N CYS A 103 7.57 -16.23 -9.59
CA CYS A 103 6.71 -17.18 -10.30
C CYS A 103 6.70 -16.92 -11.81
N HIS A 104 6.57 -15.65 -12.22
CA HIS A 104 6.60 -15.28 -13.63
C HIS A 104 7.93 -15.65 -14.30
N HIS A 105 9.06 -15.32 -13.68
CA HIS A 105 10.40 -15.60 -14.21
C HIS A 105 10.69 -17.10 -14.31
N SER A 106 10.21 -17.91 -13.37
CA SER A 106 10.40 -19.36 -13.39
C SER A 106 9.37 -20.12 -14.23
N GLY A 107 8.39 -19.42 -14.83
CA GLY A 107 7.27 -20.04 -15.54
C GLY A 107 6.32 -20.81 -14.62
N THR A 108 6.39 -20.61 -13.30
CA THR A 108 5.49 -21.25 -12.34
C THR A 108 4.17 -20.47 -12.28
N PRO A 109 3.00 -21.13 -12.38
CA PRO A 109 1.73 -20.43 -12.32
C PRO A 109 1.47 -19.82 -10.94
N VAL A 110 0.95 -18.59 -10.93
CA VAL A 110 0.43 -17.96 -9.71
C VAL A 110 -0.94 -18.57 -9.39
N PRO A 111 -1.19 -19.02 -8.14
CA PRO A 111 -2.49 -19.55 -7.74
C PRO A 111 -3.62 -18.53 -7.95
N ARG A 112 -4.83 -19.05 -8.15
CA ARG A 112 -6.03 -18.22 -8.24
C ARG A 112 -6.31 -17.49 -6.92
N GLY A 113 -6.85 -16.29 -7.01
CA GLY A 113 -7.23 -15.47 -5.85
C GLY A 113 -6.06 -14.81 -5.13
N VAL A 114 -4.90 -14.70 -5.79
CA VAL A 114 -3.77 -13.89 -5.30
C VAL A 114 -4.04 -12.41 -5.59
N VAL A 115 -3.77 -11.57 -4.59
CA VAL A 115 -3.82 -10.12 -4.68
C VAL A 115 -2.48 -9.53 -4.24
N VAL A 116 -1.99 -8.54 -4.96
CA VAL A 116 -0.83 -7.72 -4.59
C VAL A 116 -1.32 -6.31 -4.27
N VAL A 117 -0.75 -5.70 -3.24
CA VAL A 117 -1.00 -4.29 -2.90
C VAL A 117 0.22 -3.48 -3.30
N THR A 118 0.01 -2.41 -4.07
CA THR A 118 1.08 -1.46 -4.40
C THR A 118 0.67 -0.04 -4.05
N PHE A 119 1.67 0.79 -3.79
CA PHE A 119 1.52 2.24 -3.64
C PHE A 119 2.42 2.92 -4.65
N ASP A 120 1.84 3.79 -5.46
CA ASP A 120 2.59 4.60 -6.41
C ASP A 120 2.90 5.98 -5.78
N ASP A 121 3.81 6.72 -6.40
CA ASP A 121 4.36 8.03 -6.01
C ASP A 121 5.24 8.07 -4.75
N GLY A 122 4.88 7.32 -3.69
CA GLY A 122 5.62 7.33 -2.43
C GLY A 122 5.23 8.47 -1.50
N PHE A 123 3.93 8.69 -1.30
CA PHE A 123 3.41 9.60 -0.27
C PHE A 123 3.77 9.16 1.16
N ALA A 124 4.08 10.11 2.04
CA ALA A 124 4.42 9.84 3.44
C ALA A 124 3.33 9.10 4.21
N THR A 125 2.05 9.29 3.84
CA THR A 125 0.92 8.55 4.39
C THR A 125 1.04 7.03 4.29
N VAL A 126 1.85 6.49 3.37
CA VAL A 126 2.08 5.04 3.31
C VAL A 126 2.76 4.54 4.60
N CYS A 127 3.75 5.27 5.12
CA CYS A 127 4.38 4.94 6.39
C CYS A 127 3.47 5.26 7.58
N GLN A 128 2.87 6.45 7.58
CA GLN A 128 2.14 6.94 8.76
C GLN A 128 0.75 6.29 8.95
N GLN A 129 0.05 5.97 7.85
CA GLN A 129 -1.34 5.54 7.88
C GLN A 129 -1.53 4.12 7.34
N SER A 130 -0.84 3.74 6.25
CA SER A 130 -1.01 2.41 5.65
C SER A 130 -0.26 1.32 6.41
N LEU A 131 0.99 1.57 6.82
CA LEU A 131 1.83 0.55 7.46
C LEU A 131 1.22 -0.07 8.73
N PRO A 132 0.59 0.68 9.66
CA PRO A 132 -0.08 0.08 10.81
C PRO A 132 -1.21 -0.89 10.40
N ILE A 133 -1.98 -0.56 9.36
CA ILE A 133 -3.06 -1.40 8.83
C ILE A 133 -2.49 -2.66 8.17
N LEU A 134 -1.42 -2.51 7.37
CA LEU A 134 -0.73 -3.63 6.73
C LEU A 134 -0.15 -4.59 7.79
N LYS A 135 0.43 -4.05 8.87
CA LYS A 135 0.91 -4.82 10.03
C LYS A 135 -0.23 -5.57 10.72
N ASP A 136 -1.34 -4.91 11.05
CA ASP A 136 -2.50 -5.55 11.69
C ASP A 136 -3.07 -6.70 10.83
N LEU A 137 -3.16 -6.48 9.52
CA LEU A 137 -3.70 -7.47 8.59
C LEU A 137 -2.67 -8.49 8.10
N GLN A 138 -1.38 -8.32 8.41
CA GLN A 138 -0.25 -9.10 7.88
C GLN A 138 -0.29 -9.20 6.35
N ILE A 139 -0.45 -8.04 5.70
CA ILE A 139 -0.55 -7.93 4.25
C ILE A 139 0.75 -7.32 3.71
N PRO A 140 1.47 -8.01 2.81
CA PRO A 140 2.63 -7.43 2.15
C PRO A 140 2.22 -6.38 1.12
N ALA A 141 3.09 -5.41 0.89
CA ALA A 141 2.89 -4.38 -0.14
C ALA A 141 4.22 -3.96 -0.77
N THR A 142 4.14 -3.24 -1.89
CA THR A 142 5.30 -2.60 -2.53
C THR A 142 5.03 -1.11 -2.74
N VAL A 143 6.00 -0.25 -2.42
CA VAL A 143 5.91 1.20 -2.66
C VAL A 143 6.87 1.59 -3.78
N PHE A 144 6.35 2.16 -4.86
CA PHE A 144 7.16 2.67 -5.96
C PHE A 144 7.48 4.15 -5.73
N LEU A 145 8.77 4.48 -5.72
CA LEU A 145 9.28 5.79 -5.31
C LEU A 145 9.75 6.62 -6.50
N ASN A 146 9.38 7.89 -6.52
CA ASN A 146 10.03 8.91 -7.35
C ASN A 146 11.25 9.46 -6.58
N THR A 147 12.44 8.95 -6.90
CA THR A 147 13.63 9.17 -6.04
C THR A 147 14.14 10.62 -6.02
N ALA A 148 13.70 11.50 -6.93
CA ALA A 148 14.03 12.92 -6.90
C ALA A 148 13.38 13.67 -5.73
N TYR A 149 12.27 13.16 -5.21
CA TYR A 149 11.42 13.88 -4.26
C TYR A 149 11.49 13.34 -2.84
N VAL A 150 12.10 12.17 -2.63
CA VAL A 150 12.30 11.60 -1.29
C VAL A 150 13.10 12.60 -0.42
N ASP A 151 12.74 12.73 0.85
CA ASP A 151 13.21 13.73 1.83
C ASP A 151 12.77 15.18 1.58
N THR A 152 12.18 15.51 0.43
CA THR A 152 11.72 16.88 0.20
C THR A 152 10.56 17.22 1.13
N GLN A 153 10.52 18.47 1.59
CA GLN A 153 9.42 19.02 2.39
C GLN A 153 8.46 19.83 1.51
N GLN A 154 8.30 19.40 0.26
CA GLN A 154 7.44 20.04 -0.73
C GLN A 154 6.50 19.00 -1.34
N PRO A 155 5.28 19.38 -1.74
CA PRO A 155 4.40 18.49 -2.50
C PRO A 155 5.07 18.04 -3.79
N PHE A 156 4.67 16.87 -4.29
CA PHE A 156 5.05 16.45 -5.63
C PHE A 156 4.60 17.49 -6.67
N PRO A 157 5.43 17.87 -7.65
CA PRO A 157 5.05 18.87 -8.65
C PRO A 157 3.82 18.49 -9.49
N PHE A 158 3.59 17.18 -9.65
CA PHE A 158 2.44 16.62 -10.37
C PHE A 158 1.20 16.42 -9.49
N ASP A 159 1.30 16.63 -8.16
CA ASP A 159 0.17 16.61 -7.24
C ASP A 159 -0.41 18.02 -7.07
N ALA A 160 -1.25 18.43 -8.03
CA ALA A 160 -1.89 19.75 -8.01
C ALA A 160 -2.68 20.01 -6.71
N TRP A 161 -3.24 18.98 -6.08
CA TRP A 161 -3.96 19.13 -4.82
C TRP A 161 -3.00 19.47 -3.67
N GLY A 162 -1.90 18.73 -3.55
CA GLY A 162 -0.88 18.99 -2.53
C GLY A 162 -0.27 20.37 -2.70
N VAL A 163 0.04 20.76 -3.94
CA VAL A 163 0.54 22.11 -4.25
C VAL A 163 -0.45 23.20 -3.80
N ALA A 164 -1.74 23.02 -4.08
CA ALA A 164 -2.77 24.02 -3.77
C ALA A 164 -3.11 24.11 -2.27
N HIS A 165 -2.97 23.02 -1.52
CA HIS A 165 -3.51 22.90 -0.16
C HIS A 165 -2.47 22.57 0.91
N ARG A 166 -1.17 22.63 0.60
CA ARG A 166 -0.10 22.29 1.56
C ARG A 166 -0.13 23.07 2.87
N ASP A 167 -0.65 24.29 2.85
CA ASP A 167 -0.71 25.19 4.01
C ASP A 167 -1.96 24.93 4.88
N GLU A 168 -2.94 24.18 4.35
CA GLU A 168 -4.21 23.86 5.02
C GLU A 168 -4.31 22.39 5.43
N ALA A 169 -3.60 21.50 4.73
CA ALA A 169 -3.61 20.06 4.98
C ALA A 169 -2.38 19.62 5.79
N PRO A 170 -2.50 18.59 6.65
CA PRO A 170 -1.36 18.03 7.37
C PRO A 170 -0.24 17.60 6.42
N ALA A 171 1.01 17.89 6.78
CA ALA A 171 2.15 17.76 5.86
C ALA A 171 2.32 16.34 5.28
N ASP A 172 2.08 15.33 6.10
CA ASP A 172 2.13 13.92 5.72
C ASP A 172 1.14 13.53 4.61
N THR A 173 0.08 14.31 4.41
CA THR A 173 -0.93 14.06 3.37
C THR A 173 -0.46 14.37 1.95
N TRP A 174 0.55 15.22 1.78
CA TRP A 174 1.00 15.68 0.46
C TRP A 174 2.50 15.50 0.24
N ARG A 175 3.31 15.40 1.30
CA ARG A 175 4.75 15.30 1.14
C ARG A 175 5.18 13.88 0.71
N PRO A 176 6.30 13.78 0.00
CA PRO A 176 6.96 12.51 -0.23
C PRO A 176 7.41 11.84 1.07
N LEU A 177 7.60 10.53 1.02
CA LEU A 177 8.32 9.79 2.05
C LEU A 177 9.71 10.39 2.27
N SER A 178 10.18 10.33 3.51
CA SER A 178 11.59 10.47 3.83
C SER A 178 12.32 9.15 3.66
N TRP A 179 13.64 9.17 3.52
CA TRP A 179 14.42 7.94 3.50
C TRP A 179 14.32 7.15 4.81
N MET A 180 14.19 7.84 5.94
CA MET A 180 13.96 7.22 7.24
C MET A 180 12.64 6.45 7.26
N GLU A 181 11.56 7.02 6.71
CA GLU A 181 10.27 6.32 6.57
C GLU A 181 10.35 5.16 5.57
N CYS A 182 11.10 5.31 4.47
CA CYS A 182 11.36 4.20 3.55
C CYS A 182 12.10 3.05 4.23
N GLU A 183 13.09 3.35 5.08
CA GLU A 183 13.82 2.36 5.88
C GLU A 183 12.90 1.69 6.90
N GLU A 184 11.98 2.43 7.54
CA GLU A 184 10.97 1.86 8.43
C GLU A 184 10.03 0.90 7.68
N LEU A 185 9.58 1.29 6.49
CA LEU A 185 8.75 0.44 5.63
C LEU A 185 9.47 -0.88 5.32
N VAL A 186 10.73 -0.83 4.87
CA VAL A 186 11.51 -2.04 4.57
C VAL A 186 11.80 -2.86 5.83
N ALA A 187 12.18 -2.22 6.93
CA ALA A 187 12.49 -2.88 8.20
C ALA A 187 11.26 -3.59 8.82
N SER A 188 10.04 -3.24 8.41
CA SER A 188 8.84 -3.96 8.81
C SER A 188 8.79 -5.41 8.32
N GLY A 189 9.55 -5.75 7.28
CA GLY A 189 9.52 -7.05 6.61
C GLY A 189 8.25 -7.31 5.79
N LEU A 190 7.30 -6.37 5.77
CA LEU A 190 6.05 -6.47 5.00
C LEU A 190 6.07 -5.64 3.72
N VAL A 191 6.82 -4.54 3.72
CA VAL A 191 6.81 -3.58 2.60
C VAL A 191 8.14 -3.58 1.88
N SER A 192 8.12 -3.80 0.57
CA SER A 192 9.28 -3.58 -0.31
C SER A 192 9.19 -2.21 -1.00
N VAL A 193 10.32 -1.73 -1.50
CA VAL A 193 10.39 -0.49 -2.30
C VAL A 193 10.82 -0.80 -3.73
N GLY A 194 10.29 -0.04 -4.69
CA GLY A 194 10.60 -0.12 -6.11
C GLY A 194 10.75 1.27 -6.73
N ALA A 195 11.15 1.32 -8.01
CA ALA A 195 11.31 2.56 -8.75
C ALA A 195 10.02 2.98 -9.45
N HIS A 196 9.70 4.28 -9.39
CA HIS A 196 8.63 4.92 -10.14
C HIS A 196 9.18 6.08 -10.97
N THR A 197 10.22 5.84 -11.77
CA THR A 197 11.11 6.88 -12.34
C THR A 197 11.86 7.69 -11.27
N HIS A 198 12.75 8.59 -11.66
CA HIS A 198 13.40 9.54 -10.77
C HIS A 198 12.52 10.78 -10.63
N THR A 199 12.04 11.36 -11.74
CA THR A 199 11.29 12.64 -11.74
C THR A 199 9.78 12.55 -11.97
N HIS A 200 9.19 11.38 -12.29
CA HIS A 200 7.76 11.24 -12.65
C HIS A 200 7.34 12.06 -13.88
N GLU A 201 8.29 12.43 -14.73
CA GLU A 201 7.99 13.13 -15.97
C GLU A 201 7.23 12.26 -16.98
N ASP A 202 6.58 12.93 -17.92
CA ASP A 202 6.08 12.30 -19.13
C ASP A 202 7.20 12.20 -20.17
N PHE A 203 7.62 10.97 -20.44
CA PHE A 203 8.70 10.67 -21.37
C PHE A 203 8.22 10.21 -22.76
N ARG A 204 6.95 10.39 -23.11
CA ARG A 204 6.45 10.01 -24.45
C ARG A 204 7.25 10.72 -25.54
N GLY A 205 7.87 9.93 -26.42
CA GLY A 205 8.76 10.43 -27.46
C GLY A 205 10.19 10.75 -27.02
N ARG A 206 10.56 10.46 -25.76
CA ARG A 206 11.88 10.74 -25.14
C ARG A 206 12.52 9.47 -24.53
N PRO A 207 12.75 8.39 -25.30
CA PRO A 207 13.17 7.09 -24.76
C PRO A 207 14.57 7.11 -24.11
N ASP A 208 15.51 7.91 -24.62
CA ASP A 208 16.86 7.98 -24.04
C ASP A 208 16.86 8.66 -22.67
N GLU A 209 16.05 9.72 -22.54
CA GLU A 209 15.85 10.43 -21.28
C GLU A 209 15.15 9.54 -20.25
N PHE A 210 14.11 8.81 -20.67
CA PHE A 210 13.46 7.79 -19.84
C PHE A 210 14.44 6.76 -19.31
N GLN A 211 15.30 6.22 -20.18
CA GLN A 211 16.31 5.23 -19.76
C GLN A 211 17.31 5.80 -18.77
N CYS A 212 17.77 7.05 -18.97
CA CYS A 212 18.67 7.72 -18.03
C CYS A 212 18.01 7.91 -16.67
N ASP A 213 16.77 8.39 -16.66
CA ASP A 213 15.97 8.63 -15.45
C ASP A 213 15.73 7.32 -14.67
N VAL A 214 15.27 6.25 -15.34
CA VAL A 214 15.03 4.95 -14.71
C VAL A 214 16.33 4.36 -14.16
N ARG A 215 17.44 4.46 -14.90
CA ARG A 215 18.77 4.01 -14.42
C ARG A 215 19.19 4.76 -13.17
N GLN A 216 18.98 6.07 -13.12
CA GLN A 216 19.28 6.88 -11.95
C GLN A 216 18.44 6.45 -10.75
N SER A 217 17.12 6.32 -10.92
CA SER A 217 16.21 5.91 -9.85
C SER A 217 16.55 4.52 -9.30
N ALA A 218 16.73 3.54 -10.20
CA ALA A 218 17.12 2.19 -9.80
C ALA A 218 18.51 2.16 -9.14
N GLY A 219 19.48 2.95 -9.64
CA GLY A 219 20.81 3.04 -9.04
C GLY A 219 20.80 3.54 -7.59
N ILE A 220 19.97 4.55 -7.29
CA ILE A 220 19.78 5.07 -5.93
C ILE A 220 19.21 3.97 -5.02
N LEU A 221 18.15 3.28 -5.45
CA LEU A 221 17.49 2.25 -4.65
C LEU A 221 18.39 1.03 -4.42
N ARG A 222 19.07 0.53 -5.46
CA ARG A 222 20.05 -0.58 -5.34
C ARG A 222 21.10 -0.27 -4.29
N LYS A 223 21.70 0.93 -4.35
CA LYS A 223 22.74 1.35 -3.42
C LYS A 223 22.22 1.48 -1.99
N ARG A 224 21.04 2.07 -1.82
CA ARG A 224 20.51 2.36 -0.47
C ARG A 224 19.99 1.12 0.24
N PHE A 225 19.26 0.26 -0.46
CA PHE A 225 18.61 -0.93 0.12
C PHE A 225 19.37 -2.23 -0.16
N GLN A 226 20.55 -2.16 -0.77
CA GLN A 226 21.40 -3.32 -1.11
C GLN A 226 20.63 -4.38 -1.90
N MET A 227 19.85 -3.90 -2.87
CA MET A 227 19.02 -4.74 -3.74
C MET A 227 19.76 -5.09 -5.03
N ASP A 228 19.68 -6.34 -5.45
CA ASP A 228 20.21 -6.80 -6.74
C ASP A 228 19.28 -6.36 -7.89
N GLU A 229 17.99 -6.61 -7.72
CA GLU A 229 16.93 -6.25 -8.66
C GLU A 229 16.01 -5.18 -8.07
N VAL A 230 15.58 -4.24 -8.91
CA VAL A 230 14.65 -3.18 -8.53
C VAL A 230 13.39 -3.35 -9.36
N THR A 231 12.28 -3.59 -8.68
CA THR A 231 10.95 -3.61 -9.31
C THR A 231 10.60 -2.21 -9.79
N PHE A 232 9.83 -2.12 -10.87
CA PHE A 232 9.52 -0.85 -11.52
C PHE A 232 8.04 -0.78 -11.88
N ALA A 233 7.45 0.39 -11.66
CA ALA A 233 6.12 0.76 -12.14
C ALA A 233 6.21 2.01 -13.03
N PHE A 234 5.49 2.02 -14.14
CA PHE A 234 5.44 3.16 -15.06
C PHE A 234 4.56 4.29 -14.49
N PRO A 235 5.04 5.55 -14.48
CA PRO A 235 4.18 6.71 -14.29
C PRO A 235 2.99 6.67 -15.26
N TYR A 236 1.83 7.13 -14.81
CA TYR A 236 0.59 7.20 -15.61
C TYR A 236 0.05 5.85 -16.14
N GLY A 237 0.64 4.72 -15.74
CA GLY A 237 0.19 3.39 -16.12
C GLY A 237 0.49 2.97 -17.56
N SER A 238 1.37 3.68 -18.27
CA SER A 238 1.75 3.34 -19.64
C SER A 238 3.25 3.59 -19.93
N PRO A 239 3.90 2.71 -20.71
CA PRO A 239 5.25 2.94 -21.26
C PRO A 239 5.29 4.04 -22.33
#